data_AF-A0A950GCS4-F1
#
_entry.id   AF-A0A950GCS4-F1
#
_cell.length_a   1.000
_cell.length_b   1.000
_cell.length_c   1.000
_cell.angle_alpha   90.00
_cell.angle_beta   90.00
_cell.angle_gamma   90.00
#
_symmetry.space_group_name_H-M   'P 1'
#
loop_
_entity.id
_entity.type
_entity.pdbx_description
1 polymer ?
#
loop_
_entity_poly.entity_id
_entity_poly.type
_entity_poly.pdbx_seq_one_letter_code
_entity_poly.pdbx_strand_id
1 'polypeptide(L)'
;MTELLDLVLQAHGGVERWRTCDTVRATFASSGGLLALKGLDVTPLPSEAVATIREETLLIEGYRRPDWRMRFAPDRVVIETTNGEIVEERTNPRESFVGHTLTTAWDLMQVAYFNGYARWTYLTTPFFMAMPGFHVTEIEPWKEGSEIWR
;
A
#
# COMPACT_ATOMS: atom_id res chain seq x y z
N MET A 1 -3.60 -21.21 10.13
CA MET A 1 -4.08 -19.90 10.61
C MET A 1 -3.90 -19.92 12.11
N THR A 2 -3.24 -18.92 12.70
CA THR A 2 -3.01 -18.86 14.16
C THR A 2 -4.29 -18.38 14.86
N GLU A 3 -4.48 -18.73 16.13
CA GLU A 3 -5.63 -18.27 16.92
C GLU A 3 -5.68 -16.74 16.97
N LEU A 4 -4.55 -16.07 17.16
CA LEU A 4 -4.49 -14.61 17.18
C LEU A 4 -4.94 -13.98 15.85
N LEU A 5 -4.55 -14.53 14.70
CA LEU A 5 -5.00 -14.00 13.41
C LEU A 5 -6.52 -14.12 13.27
N ASP A 6 -7.10 -15.25 13.70
CA ASP A 6 -8.55 -15.43 13.69
C ASP A 6 -9.25 -14.39 14.57
N LEU A 7 -8.76 -14.15 15.78
CA LEU A 7 -9.29 -13.12 16.67
C LEU A 7 -9.23 -11.72 16.04
N VAL A 8 -8.08 -11.36 15.46
CA VAL A 8 -7.88 -10.07 14.78
C VAL A 8 -8.85 -9.92 13.62
N LEU A 9 -9.00 -10.94 12.77
CA LEU A 9 -9.92 -10.90 11.63
C LEU A 9 -11.38 -10.76 12.10
N GLN A 10 -11.79 -11.48 13.15
CA GLN A 10 -13.14 -11.36 13.72
C GLN A 10 -13.39 -9.96 14.29
N ALA A 11 -12.41 -9.38 15.00
CA ALA A 11 -12.51 -8.01 15.52
C ALA A 11 -12.69 -6.96 14.41
N HIS A 12 -12.21 -7.24 13.19
CA HIS A 12 -12.33 -6.36 12.02
C HIS A 12 -13.57 -6.67 11.15
N GLY A 13 -14.52 -7.47 11.64
CA GLY A 13 -15.78 -7.77 10.95
C GLY A 13 -15.79 -9.09 10.17
N GLY A 14 -14.75 -9.92 10.32
CA GLY A 14 -14.70 -11.29 9.84
C GLY A 14 -14.27 -11.44 8.38
N VAL A 15 -13.50 -12.49 8.10
CA VAL A 15 -12.95 -12.77 6.77
C VAL A 15 -14.04 -13.07 5.73
N GLU A 16 -15.15 -13.69 6.13
CA GLU A 16 -16.23 -14.02 5.19
C GLU A 16 -16.91 -12.76 4.64
N ARG A 17 -17.17 -11.76 5.48
CA ARG A 17 -17.72 -10.48 5.03
C ARG A 17 -16.74 -9.80 4.08
N TRP A 18 -15.46 -9.76 4.44
CA TRP A 18 -14.43 -9.16 3.60
C TRP A 18 -14.36 -9.79 2.20
N ARG A 19 -14.49 -11.12 2.10
CA ARG A 19 -14.50 -11.84 0.81
C ARG A 19 -15.66 -11.45 -0.11
N THR A 20 -16.75 -10.90 0.42
CA THR A 20 -17.89 -10.41 -0.39
C THR A 20 -17.59 -9.10 -1.13
N CYS A 21 -16.53 -8.39 -0.75
CA CYS A 21 -16.12 -7.15 -1.37
C CYS A 21 -15.06 -7.39 -2.46
N ASP A 22 -15.09 -6.59 -3.52
CA ASP A 22 -14.10 -6.66 -4.60
C ASP A 22 -13.06 -5.52 -4.52
N THR A 23 -13.47 -4.33 -4.05
CA THR A 23 -12.60 -3.16 -3.94
C THR A 23 -12.84 -2.38 -2.65
N VAL A 24 -11.82 -1.65 -2.21
CA VAL A 24 -11.92 -0.61 -1.16
C VAL A 24 -11.51 0.72 -1.78
N ARG A 25 -12.33 1.75 -1.55
CA ARG A 25 -12.07 3.12 -1.98
C ARG A 25 -11.88 4.01 -0.77
N ALA A 26 -10.82 4.82 -0.78
CA ALA A 26 -10.55 5.77 0.29
C ALA A 26 -9.85 7.02 -0.26
N THR A 27 -10.05 8.15 0.43
CA THR A 27 -9.34 9.40 0.14
C THR A 27 -8.16 9.53 1.09
N PHE A 28 -6.97 9.77 0.53
CA PHE A 28 -5.73 9.91 1.29
C PHE A 28 -5.18 11.32 1.18
N ALA A 29 -4.78 11.88 2.33
CA ALA A 29 -3.87 13.01 2.41
C ALA A 29 -2.68 12.56 3.28
N SER A 30 -1.48 12.54 2.71
CA SER A 30 -0.29 12.00 3.37
C SER A 30 0.80 13.06 3.48
N SER A 31 1.38 13.18 4.66
CA SER A 31 2.53 14.04 5.00
C SER A 31 3.52 13.25 5.85
N GLY A 32 4.67 13.85 6.16
CA GLY A 32 5.62 13.31 7.13
C GLY A 32 7.07 13.44 6.69
N GLY A 33 7.98 13.40 7.67
CA GLY A 33 9.41 13.64 7.46
C GLY A 33 10.07 12.64 6.49
N LEU A 34 9.55 11.41 6.39
CA LEU A 34 10.05 10.44 5.41
C LEU A 34 9.86 10.93 3.97
N LEU A 35 8.71 11.51 3.63
CA LEU A 35 8.45 12.01 2.28
C LEU A 35 9.40 13.15 1.93
N ALA A 36 9.58 14.10 2.86
CA ALA A 36 10.55 15.18 2.69
C ALA A 36 11.98 14.64 2.50
N LEU A 37 12.39 13.65 3.32
CA LEU A 37 13.70 13.01 3.20
C LEU A 37 13.90 12.32 1.84
N LYS A 38 12.83 11.79 1.25
CA LYS A 38 12.86 11.17 -0.08
C LYS A 38 12.80 12.17 -1.24
N GLY A 39 12.82 13.47 -0.96
CA GLY A 39 12.76 14.54 -1.97
C GLY A 39 11.35 14.88 -2.44
N LEU A 40 10.34 14.54 -1.63
CA LEU A 40 8.92 14.59 -1.97
C LEU A 40 8.16 15.53 -1.04
N ASP A 41 8.83 16.61 -0.63
CA ASP A 41 8.25 17.64 0.20
C ASP A 41 7.21 18.45 -0.60
N VAL A 42 6.04 17.87 -0.75
CA VAL A 42 4.89 18.45 -1.43
C VAL A 42 3.74 18.58 -0.46
N THR A 43 3.00 19.67 -0.56
CA THR A 43 1.77 19.86 0.21
C THR A 43 0.84 18.67 -0.01
N PRO A 44 0.37 17.99 1.05
CA PRO A 44 -0.55 16.88 0.94
C PRO A 44 -1.84 17.35 0.27
N LEU A 45 -2.16 16.75 -0.88
CA LEU A 45 -3.44 16.93 -1.53
C LEU A 45 -4.25 15.65 -1.40
N PRO A 46 -5.55 15.75 -1.06
CA PRO A 46 -6.45 14.61 -1.06
C PRO A 46 -6.44 13.91 -2.43
N SER A 47 -6.20 12.61 -2.43
CA SER A 47 -6.24 11.77 -3.63
C SER A 47 -7.07 10.53 -3.33
N GLU A 48 -8.02 10.22 -4.22
CA GLU A 48 -8.78 8.98 -4.13
C GLU A 48 -7.92 7.82 -4.62
N ALA A 49 -7.89 6.74 -3.84
CA ALA A 49 -7.30 5.49 -4.23
C ALA A 49 -8.33 4.37 -4.15
N VAL A 50 -8.26 3.45 -5.11
CA VAL A 50 -9.10 2.26 -5.18
C VAL A 50 -8.18 1.04 -5.17
N ALA A 51 -8.25 0.26 -4.10
CA ALA A 51 -7.53 -1.00 -3.96
C ALA A 51 -8.42 -2.18 -4.34
N THR A 52 -7.87 -3.15 -5.05
CA THR A 52 -8.52 -4.46 -5.23
C THR A 52 -8.26 -5.31 -4.00
N ILE A 53 -9.27 -6.05 -3.53
CA ILE A 53 -9.16 -6.81 -2.28
C ILE A 53 -8.43 -8.15 -2.45
N ARG A 54 -8.59 -8.80 -3.61
CA ARG A 54 -8.09 -10.16 -3.87
C ARG A 54 -6.78 -10.20 -4.64
N GLU A 55 -6.30 -9.05 -5.07
CA GLU A 55 -5.08 -8.87 -5.83
C GLU A 55 -4.37 -7.63 -5.31
N GLU A 56 -3.04 -7.67 -5.24
CA GLU A 56 -2.22 -6.54 -4.78
C GLU A 56 -2.17 -5.44 -5.86
N THR A 57 -3.30 -4.76 -6.07
CA THR A 57 -3.42 -3.69 -7.06
C THR A 57 -4.09 -2.45 -6.50
N LEU A 58 -3.65 -1.29 -6.98
CA LEU A 58 -4.16 0.02 -6.58
C LEU A 58 -4.25 0.93 -7.81
N LEU A 59 -5.34 1.70 -7.90
CA LEU A 59 -5.51 2.81 -8.81
C LEU A 59 -5.56 4.12 -8.00
N ILE A 60 -4.82 5.14 -8.43
CA ILE A 60 -4.95 6.51 -7.95
C ILE A 60 -5.30 7.41 -9.13
N GLU A 61 -6.43 8.10 -9.03
CA GLU A 61 -6.83 9.16 -9.97
C GLU A 61 -6.21 10.50 -9.55
N GLY A 62 -5.89 11.37 -10.51
CA GLY A 62 -5.30 12.67 -10.23
C GLY A 62 -3.88 12.60 -9.64
N TYR A 63 -3.09 11.61 -10.05
CA TYR A 63 -1.76 11.35 -9.46
C TYR A 63 -0.75 12.44 -9.83
N ARG A 64 -0.48 13.37 -8.91
CA ARG A 64 0.38 14.57 -9.06
C ARG A 64 -0.11 15.59 -10.09
N ARG A 65 -0.85 15.16 -11.10
CA ARG A 65 -1.58 16.02 -12.04
C ARG A 65 -3.02 15.54 -12.16
N PRO A 66 -4.00 16.44 -12.38
CA PRO A 66 -5.41 16.06 -12.48
C PRO A 66 -5.71 15.06 -13.61
N ASP A 67 -4.93 15.10 -14.68
CA ASP A 67 -5.07 14.26 -15.87
C ASP A 67 -4.24 12.98 -15.81
N TRP A 68 -3.57 12.68 -14.70
CA TRP A 68 -2.76 11.47 -14.53
C TRP A 68 -3.45 10.42 -13.67
N ARG A 69 -3.25 9.16 -14.04
CA ARG A 69 -3.65 7.97 -13.29
C ARG A 69 -2.40 7.16 -12.97
N MET A 70 -2.30 6.68 -11.75
CA MET A 70 -1.25 5.74 -11.34
C MET A 70 -1.87 4.38 -11.06
N ARG A 71 -1.40 3.36 -11.78
CA ARG A 71 -1.75 1.95 -11.57
C ARG A 71 -0.57 1.21 -11.00
N PHE A 72 -0.82 0.50 -9.90
CA PHE A 72 0.16 -0.32 -9.23
C PHE A 72 -0.26 -1.79 -9.30
N ALA A 73 0.72 -2.64 -9.60
CA ALA A 73 0.80 -4.06 -9.30
C ALA A 73 2.24 -4.36 -8.79
N PRO A 74 2.50 -5.53 -8.15
CA PRO A 74 3.77 -5.78 -7.49
C PRO A 74 4.97 -5.79 -8.45
N ASP A 75 4.76 -6.23 -9.68
CA ASP A 75 5.73 -6.39 -10.75
C ASP A 75 5.75 -5.22 -11.75
N ARG A 76 4.77 -4.31 -11.69
CA ARG A 76 4.63 -3.21 -12.65
C ARG A 76 3.90 -2.00 -12.07
N VAL A 77 4.45 -0.82 -12.30
CA VAL A 77 3.78 0.46 -12.04
C VAL A 77 3.70 1.26 -13.31
N VAL A 78 2.54 1.86 -13.57
CA VAL A 78 2.26 2.69 -14.74
C VAL A 78 1.68 4.02 -14.28
N ILE A 79 2.21 5.11 -14.81
CA ILE A 79 1.56 6.41 -14.79
C ILE A 79 1.10 6.68 -16.23
N GLU A 80 -0.20 6.90 -16.40
CA GLU A 80 -0.83 7.17 -17.70
C GLU A 80 -1.72 8.40 -17.62
N THR A 81 -1.96 9.05 -18.75
CA THR A 81 -2.96 10.12 -18.83
C THR A 81 -4.37 9.54 -18.80
N THR A 82 -5.38 10.37 -18.53
CA THR A 82 -6.79 9.95 -18.59
C THR A 82 -7.23 9.49 -19.98
N ASN A 83 -6.47 9.86 -21.04
CA ASN A 83 -6.64 9.43 -22.42
C ASN A 83 -5.94 8.09 -22.75
N GLY A 84 -5.24 7.48 -21.78
CA GLY A 84 -4.56 6.20 -21.94
C GLY A 84 -3.15 6.29 -22.52
N GLU A 85 -2.56 7.48 -22.60
CA GLU A 85 -1.15 7.62 -23.01
C GLU A 85 -0.24 7.32 -21.82
N ILE A 86 0.70 6.40 -21.99
CA ILE A 86 1.68 6.08 -20.95
C ILE A 86 2.63 7.27 -20.79
N VAL A 87 2.67 7.84 -19.60
CA VAL A 87 3.62 8.89 -19.21
C VAL A 87 4.94 8.26 -18.80
N GLU A 88 4.89 7.28 -17.91
CA GLU A 88 6.05 6.52 -17.47
C GLU A 88 5.61 5.14 -16.99
N GLU A 89 6.45 4.14 -17.22
CA GLU A 89 6.22 2.77 -16.82
C GLU A 89 7.50 2.17 -16.24
N ARG A 90 7.35 1.32 -15.22
CA ARG A 90 8.44 0.55 -14.65
C ARG A 90 7.99 -0.87 -14.33
N THR A 91 8.67 -1.83 -14.94
CA THR A 91 8.61 -3.24 -14.56
C THR A 91 9.67 -3.54 -13.49
N ASN A 92 9.43 -4.56 -12.67
CA ASN A 92 10.27 -4.95 -11.52
C ASN A 92 10.67 -3.75 -10.62
N PRO A 93 9.71 -2.87 -10.23
CA PRO A 93 10.01 -1.62 -9.54
C PRO A 93 10.79 -1.82 -8.24
N ARG A 94 10.63 -2.97 -7.58
CA ARG A 94 11.36 -3.32 -6.35
C ARG A 94 12.88 -3.40 -6.54
N GLU A 95 13.36 -3.82 -7.70
CA GLU A 95 14.80 -3.90 -7.99
C GLU A 95 15.45 -2.51 -8.04
N SER A 96 14.68 -1.46 -8.37
CA SER A 96 15.19 -0.09 -8.39
C SER A 96 15.62 0.43 -7.02
N PHE A 97 15.29 -0.27 -5.92
CA PHE A 97 15.69 0.10 -4.57
C PHE A 97 17.01 -0.57 -4.12
N VAL A 98 17.63 -1.44 -4.93
CA VAL A 98 18.88 -2.11 -4.55
C VAL A 98 19.96 -1.07 -4.27
N GLY A 99 20.63 -1.20 -3.12
CA GLY A 99 21.67 -0.26 -2.68
C GLY A 99 21.16 1.04 -2.06
N HIS A 100 19.84 1.24 -1.98
CA HIS A 100 19.28 2.44 -1.32
C HIS A 100 19.45 2.37 0.20
N THR A 101 19.71 3.53 0.80
CA THR A 101 19.72 3.74 2.25
C THR A 101 18.53 4.61 2.67
N LEU A 102 18.43 4.91 3.97
CA LEU A 102 17.42 5.81 4.50
C LEU A 102 17.43 7.19 3.80
N THR A 103 18.61 7.71 3.44
CA THR A 103 18.76 9.06 2.86
C THR A 103 18.79 9.09 1.34
N THR A 104 18.79 7.93 0.66
CA THR A 104 18.71 7.91 -0.81
C THR A 104 17.37 8.49 -1.26
N ALA A 105 17.41 9.54 -2.09
CA ALA A 105 16.23 10.15 -2.69
C ALA A 105 15.49 9.18 -3.61
N TRP A 106 14.19 9.39 -3.79
CA TRP A 106 13.38 8.56 -4.68
C TRP A 106 13.00 9.30 -5.96
N ASP A 107 13.01 8.57 -7.07
CA ASP A 107 12.44 9.06 -8.32
C ASP A 107 10.90 8.92 -8.35
N LEU A 108 10.27 9.44 -9.39
CA LEU A 108 8.81 9.44 -9.54
C LEU A 108 8.20 8.03 -9.40
N MET A 109 8.81 7.03 -10.01
CA MET A 109 8.26 5.67 -10.07
C MET A 109 8.50 4.87 -8.80
N GLN A 110 9.60 5.12 -8.07
CA GLN A 110 9.80 4.60 -6.72
C GLN A 110 8.73 5.11 -5.76
N VAL A 111 8.33 6.37 -5.90
CA VAL A 111 7.24 6.94 -5.12
C VAL A 111 5.90 6.37 -5.52
N ALA A 112 5.66 6.18 -6.82
CA ALA A 112 4.45 5.55 -7.32
C ALA A 112 4.32 4.11 -6.79
N TYR A 113 5.40 3.33 -6.83
CA TYR A 113 5.47 2.00 -6.24
C TYR A 113 5.21 2.01 -4.74
N PHE A 114 5.89 2.89 -3.99
CA PHE A 114 5.66 3.05 -2.56
C PHE A 114 4.20 3.38 -2.22
N ASN A 115 3.60 4.34 -2.92
CA ASN A 115 2.19 4.68 -2.71
C ASN A 115 1.26 3.50 -3.02
N GLY A 116 1.59 2.72 -4.05
CA GLY A 116 0.86 1.52 -4.45
C GLY A 116 0.78 0.50 -3.32
N TYR A 117 1.91 -0.12 -2.98
CA TYR A 117 1.93 -1.23 -2.01
C TYR A 117 1.55 -0.75 -0.61
N ALA A 118 1.97 0.44 -0.19
CA ALA A 118 1.69 0.92 1.16
C ALA A 118 0.19 1.16 1.36
N ARG A 119 -0.47 1.86 0.43
CA ARG A 119 -1.91 2.13 0.55
C ARG A 119 -2.73 0.86 0.38
N TRP A 120 -2.35 -0.04 -0.53
CA TRP A 120 -2.99 -1.34 -0.63
C TRP A 120 -2.90 -2.12 0.69
N THR A 121 -1.70 -2.17 1.30
CA THR A 121 -1.49 -2.81 2.60
C THR A 121 -2.37 -2.20 3.68
N TYR A 122 -2.43 -0.86 3.78
CA TYR A 122 -3.24 -0.19 4.79
C TYR A 122 -4.74 -0.47 4.63
N LEU A 123 -5.24 -0.49 3.39
CA LEU A 123 -6.66 -0.71 3.12
C LEU A 123 -7.08 -2.18 3.27
N THR A 124 -6.14 -3.11 3.13
CA THR A 124 -6.41 -4.55 3.19
C THR A 124 -5.96 -5.20 4.50
N THR A 125 -5.31 -4.46 5.40
CA THR A 125 -4.98 -4.94 6.75
C THR A 125 -6.28 -5.09 7.56
N PRO A 126 -6.47 -6.21 8.31
CA PRO A 126 -5.56 -7.34 8.49
C PRO A 126 -5.78 -8.48 7.47
N PHE A 127 -6.77 -8.37 6.60
CA PHE A 127 -7.26 -9.46 5.75
C PHE A 127 -6.25 -10.00 4.73
N PHE A 128 -5.31 -9.18 4.24
CA PHE A 128 -4.28 -9.68 3.31
C PHE A 128 -3.45 -10.81 3.94
N MET A 129 -3.31 -10.83 5.27
CA MET A 129 -2.56 -11.86 6.00
C MET A 129 -3.20 -13.25 5.91
N ALA A 130 -4.47 -13.34 5.49
CA ALA A 130 -5.18 -14.58 5.23
C ALA A 130 -5.16 -15.01 3.74
N MET A 131 -4.49 -14.26 2.87
CA MET A 131 -4.38 -14.60 1.44
C MET A 131 -3.43 -15.79 1.20
N PRO A 132 -3.62 -16.54 0.09
CA PRO A 132 -2.66 -17.56 -0.32
C PRO A 132 -1.23 -17.01 -0.41
N GLY A 133 -0.25 -17.77 0.10
CA GLY A 133 1.16 -17.38 0.12
C GLY A 133 1.61 -16.71 1.42
N PHE A 134 0.69 -16.16 2.23
CA PHE A 134 1.02 -15.63 3.55
C PHE A 134 1.16 -16.75 4.59
N HIS A 135 2.23 -16.65 5.37
CA HIS A 135 2.47 -17.50 6.53
C HIS A 135 2.62 -16.60 7.75
N VAL A 136 1.74 -16.79 8.72
CA VAL A 136 1.71 -16.00 9.96
C VAL A 136 2.01 -16.94 11.12
N THR A 137 2.86 -16.49 12.03
CA THR A 137 3.20 -17.20 13.27
C THR A 137 3.03 -16.23 14.42
N GLU A 138 2.28 -16.64 15.43
CA GLU A 138 2.15 -15.90 16.68
C GLU A 138 3.46 -16.01 17.44
N ILE A 139 3.94 -14.87 17.96
CA ILE A 139 5.15 -14.79 18.78
C ILE A 139 4.76 -14.76 20.26
N GLU A 140 5.75 -14.90 21.15
CA GLU A 140 5.54 -14.68 22.58
C GLU A 140 5.01 -13.26 22.85
N PRO A 141 4.16 -13.06 23.87
CA PRO A 141 3.62 -11.75 24.21
C PRO A 141 4.68 -10.66 24.30
N TRP A 142 4.43 -9.53 23.64
CA TRP A 142 5.32 -8.39 23.62
C TRP A 142 5.13 -7.54 24.88
N LYS A 143 6.22 -7.20 25.56
CA LYS A 143 6.20 -6.29 26.71
C LYS A 143 6.54 -4.87 26.26
N GLU A 144 5.52 -4.02 26.13
CA GLU A 144 5.67 -2.59 25.84
C GLU A 144 5.58 -1.81 27.16
N GLY A 145 6.72 -1.45 27.75
CA GLY A 145 6.76 -0.77 29.04
C GLY A 145 6.11 -1.59 30.17
N SER A 146 4.96 -1.14 30.67
CA SER A 146 4.15 -1.82 31.68
C SER A 146 3.03 -2.71 31.10
N GLU A 147 2.81 -2.65 29.79
CA GLU A 147 1.75 -3.41 29.12
C GLU A 147 2.29 -4.74 28.60
N ILE A 148 1.41 -5.75 28.53
CA ILE A 148 1.67 -7.03 27.89
C ILE A 148 0.68 -7.15 26.73
N TRP A 149 1.20 -7.14 25.52
CA TRP A 149 0.41 -7.27 24.30
C TRP A 149 0.55 -8.70 23.79
N ARG A 150 -0.59 -9.27 23.40
CA ARG A 150 -0.65 -10.54 22.69
C ARG A 150 -0.77 -10.25 21.21
#